data_AF-A0A936YXF7-F1
#
_entry.id   AF-A0A936YXF7-F1
#
_cell.length_a   1.000
_cell.length_b   1.000
_cell.length_c   1.000
_cell.angle_alpha   90.00
_cell.angle_beta   90.00
_cell.angle_gamma   90.00
#
_symmetry.space_group_name_H-M   'P 1'
#
loop_
_entity.id
_entity.type
_entity.pdbx_description
1 polymer ?
#
loop_
_entity_poly.entity_id
_entity_poly.type
_entity_poly.pdbx_seq_one_letter_code
_entity_poly.pdbx_strand_id
1 'polypeptide(L)'
;MLGPQGLRLAGSSHPADLQPGQPAAAALLDAMQEAIDQANGVAWPPPSGHDFITVAQRQLAGTGAACSIPLVEGTRIVGAIVLERSARHFTLPELALLADVARLAGPVFELKRQLALPWHARLRQSWREQFARPGRRRQALAGGALVVVAALAVPVPWRVSAPARLEGSVQRAIVAATDGFLQQANVRPGDRVQAGQVLAELSSQDLELDRRRRESELRQHENAYRAAQARADRAQMVTLQARAAEAQALLALVEGQLARARIEAPFDGIVIKGDLGQSLGAPVQRGEVLMVLAPNDSFRLILEVDEADVAALRPGQRGELALAARPDRTLSFVTRRIVPVASAADGRNFFEVEAALEQTPPQLRPGLSGVGKVEAGWRPLAWILAHRGLDWLRLAWWKVSPW
;
A
#
# COMPACT_ATOMS: atom_id res chain seq x y z
N MET A 1 22.47 -25.46 41.21
CA MET A 1 21.33 -25.56 40.26
C MET A 1 21.83 -26.08 38.92
N LEU A 2 21.20 -27.12 38.37
CA LEU A 2 21.55 -27.71 37.07
C LEU A 2 21.03 -26.82 35.93
N GLY A 3 21.93 -26.08 35.29
CA GLY A 3 21.65 -25.38 34.03
C GLY A 3 22.06 -26.24 32.83
N PRO A 4 21.68 -25.87 31.60
CA PRO A 4 22.06 -26.58 30.36
C PRO A 4 23.57 -26.55 30.04
N GLN A 5 24.42 -26.04 30.94
CA GLN A 5 25.88 -25.96 30.85
C GLN A 5 26.57 -26.23 32.22
N GLY A 6 26.07 -27.20 32.99
CA GLY A 6 26.69 -27.62 34.25
C GLY A 6 26.06 -26.99 35.51
N LEU A 7 26.53 -27.44 36.68
CA LEU A 7 26.10 -26.94 37.99
C LEU A 7 26.49 -25.48 38.18
N ARG A 8 25.56 -24.68 38.73
CA ARG A 8 25.81 -23.31 39.18
C ARG A 8 25.54 -23.17 40.67
N LEU A 9 26.42 -22.47 41.38
CA LEU A 9 26.21 -22.12 42.80
C LEU A 9 25.01 -21.18 42.92
N ALA A 10 24.10 -21.51 43.84
CA ALA A 10 22.88 -20.74 44.09
C ALA A 10 22.96 -19.88 45.35
N GLY A 11 23.87 -20.19 46.27
CA GLY A 11 24.11 -19.44 47.50
C GLY A 11 25.07 -20.19 48.41
N SER A 12 25.73 -19.47 49.31
CA SER A 12 26.62 -19.99 50.36
C SER A 12 26.35 -19.22 51.65
N SER A 13 26.67 -19.82 52.79
CA SER A 13 26.68 -19.12 54.09
C SER A 13 27.92 -18.23 54.27
N HIS A 14 28.95 -18.42 53.45
CA HIS A 14 30.19 -17.64 53.43
C HIS A 14 30.21 -16.73 52.20
N PRO A 15 30.01 -15.40 52.36
CA PRO A 15 29.82 -14.48 51.24
C PRO A 15 31.06 -14.26 50.38
N ALA A 16 32.26 -14.64 50.86
CA ALA A 16 33.52 -14.46 50.13
C ALA A 16 33.67 -15.41 48.91
N ASP A 17 32.96 -16.54 48.88
CA ASP A 17 33.23 -17.67 47.98
C ASP A 17 32.34 -17.74 46.72
N LEU A 18 31.56 -16.69 46.43
CA LEU A 18 30.50 -16.74 45.40
C LEU A 18 30.91 -16.18 44.03
N GLN A 19 32.15 -15.70 43.84
CA GLN A 19 32.56 -15.17 42.55
C GLN A 19 32.90 -16.30 41.56
N PRO A 20 32.28 -16.32 40.37
CA PRO A 20 32.58 -17.34 39.35
C PRO A 20 34.05 -17.26 38.92
N GLY A 21 34.75 -18.40 38.93
CA GLY A 21 36.16 -18.51 38.56
C GLY A 21 37.14 -18.56 39.74
N GLN A 22 36.67 -18.38 40.98
CA GLN A 22 37.51 -18.61 42.16
C GLN A 22 37.70 -20.11 42.43
N PRO A 23 38.89 -20.54 42.91
CA PRO A 23 39.18 -21.94 43.18
C PRO A 23 38.26 -22.56 44.25
N ALA A 24 37.82 -21.77 45.23
CA ALA A 24 36.86 -22.21 46.25
C ALA A 24 35.48 -22.56 45.66
N ALA A 25 34.99 -21.73 44.73
CA ALA A 25 33.73 -21.97 44.04
C ALA A 25 33.80 -23.22 43.14
N ALA A 26 34.94 -23.47 42.50
CA ALA A 26 35.18 -24.67 41.70
C ALA A 26 35.20 -25.93 42.58
N ALA A 27 35.91 -25.90 43.72
CA ALA A 27 35.96 -27.02 44.66
C ALA A 27 34.57 -27.39 45.21
N LEU A 28 33.73 -26.38 45.52
CA LEU A 28 32.34 -26.61 45.91
C LEU A 28 31.53 -27.28 44.80
N LEU A 29 31.65 -26.80 43.55
CA LEU A 29 30.94 -27.36 42.41
C LEU A 29 31.38 -28.79 42.08
N ASP A 30 32.67 -29.08 42.17
CA ASP A 30 33.21 -30.42 41.94
C ASP A 30 32.74 -31.39 43.03
N ALA A 31 32.71 -30.96 44.30
CA ALA A 31 32.17 -31.74 45.41
C ALA A 31 30.66 -31.99 45.26
N MET A 32 29.90 -31.04 44.71
CA MET A 32 28.48 -31.23 44.38
C MET A 32 28.30 -32.22 43.23
N GLN A 33 29.12 -32.10 42.19
CA GLN A 33 29.08 -32.96 41.01
C GLN A 33 29.38 -34.41 41.40
N GLU A 34 30.39 -34.64 42.24
CA GLU A 34 30.77 -35.97 42.74
C GLU A 34 29.62 -36.70 43.45
N ALA A 35 28.78 -35.99 44.20
CA ALA A 35 27.59 -36.56 44.84
C ALA A 35 26.42 -36.76 43.87
N ILE A 36 26.30 -35.90 42.86
CA ILE A 36 25.26 -35.99 41.83
C ILE A 36 25.53 -37.19 40.89
N ASP A 37 26.78 -37.37 40.48
CA ASP A 37 27.19 -38.48 39.61
C ASP A 37 26.98 -39.84 40.28
N GLN A 38 27.16 -39.89 41.60
CA GLN A 38 26.94 -41.11 42.41
C GLN A 38 25.49 -41.24 42.91
N ALA A 39 24.64 -40.24 42.65
CA ALA A 39 23.25 -40.13 43.11
C ALA A 39 23.06 -40.41 44.62
N ASN A 40 24.10 -40.17 45.43
CA ASN A 40 24.14 -40.50 46.85
C ASN A 40 24.87 -39.42 47.66
N GLY A 41 24.63 -39.40 48.97
CA GLY A 41 25.36 -38.56 49.90
C GLY A 41 26.81 -39.03 50.03
N VAL A 42 27.76 -38.15 49.75
CA VAL A 42 29.20 -38.43 49.80
C VAL A 42 29.82 -37.55 50.89
N ALA A 43 30.65 -38.14 51.75
CA ALA A 43 31.30 -37.42 52.84
C ALA A 43 32.79 -37.78 52.97
N TRP A 44 33.59 -36.81 53.38
CA TRP A 44 34.99 -36.96 53.73
C TRP A 44 35.24 -36.47 55.17
N PRO A 45 36.01 -37.19 55.99
CA PRO A 45 36.46 -38.57 55.80
C PRO A 45 35.31 -39.58 55.68
N PRO A 46 35.48 -40.68 54.92
CA PRO A 46 34.40 -41.63 54.67
C PRO A 46 34.01 -42.37 55.96
N PRO A 47 32.72 -42.46 56.29
CA PRO A 47 32.26 -43.28 57.41
C PRO A 47 32.49 -44.77 57.11
N SER A 48 32.67 -45.58 58.15
CA SER A 48 32.90 -47.02 58.01
C SER A 48 31.78 -47.71 57.23
N GLY A 49 32.14 -48.39 56.13
CA GLY A 49 31.20 -49.09 55.25
C GLY A 49 30.67 -48.30 54.05
N HIS A 50 31.23 -47.12 53.74
CA HIS A 50 30.92 -46.36 52.52
C HIS A 50 32.09 -46.32 51.54
N ASP A 51 32.00 -47.11 50.46
CA ASP A 51 32.98 -47.14 49.36
C ASP A 51 32.53 -46.22 48.21
N PHE A 52 32.55 -44.91 48.44
CA PHE A 52 32.26 -43.89 47.42
C PHE A 52 33.53 -43.17 46.97
N ILE A 53 33.47 -42.57 45.78
CA ILE A 53 34.53 -41.69 45.29
C ILE A 53 34.42 -40.38 46.07
N THR A 54 35.48 -39.99 46.79
CA THR A 54 35.52 -38.82 47.69
C THR A 54 36.66 -37.85 47.36
N VAL A 55 37.10 -37.82 46.10
CA VAL A 55 38.27 -37.04 45.67
C VAL A 55 37.99 -35.55 45.80
N ALA A 56 36.85 -35.09 45.28
CA ALA A 56 36.47 -33.69 45.35
C ALA A 56 36.10 -33.28 46.78
N GLN A 57 35.44 -34.17 47.55
CA GLN A 57 35.17 -33.95 48.96
C GLN A 57 36.42 -33.76 49.81
N ARG A 58 37.46 -34.57 49.57
CA ARG A 58 38.75 -34.45 50.27
C ARG A 58 39.44 -33.13 49.95
N GLN A 59 39.41 -32.72 48.69
CA GLN A 59 40.01 -31.48 48.25
C GLN A 59 39.32 -30.25 48.86
N LEU A 60 37.98 -30.30 48.99
CA LEU A 60 37.20 -29.25 49.63
C LEU A 60 37.43 -29.19 51.15
N ALA A 61 37.43 -30.33 51.83
CA ALA A 61 37.53 -30.40 53.29
C ALA A 61 38.89 -29.93 53.84
N GLY A 62 39.97 -30.07 53.08
CA GLY A 62 41.33 -29.80 53.55
C GLY A 62 41.68 -30.63 54.78
N THR A 63 41.74 -29.99 55.96
CA THR A 63 41.99 -30.64 57.27
C THR A 63 40.72 -30.93 58.08
N GLY A 64 39.55 -30.49 57.60
CA GLY A 64 38.24 -30.69 58.23
C GLY A 64 37.45 -31.86 57.66
N ALA A 65 36.12 -31.72 57.66
CA ALA A 65 35.18 -32.67 57.08
C ALA A 65 34.21 -31.95 56.12
N ALA A 66 33.89 -32.58 54.99
CA ALA A 66 32.94 -32.08 54.00
C ALA A 66 31.94 -33.17 53.60
N CYS A 67 30.72 -32.77 53.28
CA CYS A 67 29.68 -33.67 52.79
C CYS A 67 28.82 -32.99 51.73
N SER A 68 28.58 -33.67 50.60
CA SER A 68 27.59 -33.26 49.60
C SER A 68 26.44 -34.24 49.52
N ILE A 69 25.22 -33.71 49.44
CA ILE A 69 23.99 -34.50 49.37
C ILE A 69 23.13 -34.01 48.20
N PRO A 70 22.69 -34.91 47.30
CA PRO A 70 21.85 -34.52 46.17
C PRO A 70 20.44 -34.14 46.63
N LEU A 71 19.93 -33.04 46.06
CA LEU A 71 18.53 -32.62 46.16
C LEU A 71 17.73 -33.32 45.07
N VAL A 72 16.65 -34.00 45.46
CA VAL A 72 15.86 -34.83 44.55
C VAL A 72 14.38 -34.41 44.59
N GLU A 73 13.74 -34.37 43.43
CA GLU A 73 12.29 -34.26 43.26
C GLU A 73 11.80 -35.53 42.52
N GLY A 74 11.10 -36.41 43.23
CA GLY A 74 10.73 -37.72 42.71
C GLY A 74 11.97 -38.57 42.37
N THR A 75 12.18 -38.85 41.08
CA THR A 75 13.36 -39.57 40.57
C THR A 75 14.39 -38.66 39.91
N ARG A 76 14.18 -37.34 39.93
CA ARG A 76 15.02 -36.35 39.25
C ARG A 76 15.88 -35.59 40.25
N ILE A 77 17.19 -35.59 40.03
CA ILE A 77 18.12 -34.74 40.79
C ILE A 77 17.98 -33.29 40.29
N VAL A 78 17.65 -32.37 41.20
CA VAL A 78 17.45 -30.93 40.92
C VAL A 78 18.65 -30.07 41.34
N GLY A 79 19.51 -30.60 42.21
CA GLY A 79 20.74 -29.97 42.66
C GLY A 79 21.47 -30.80 43.71
N ALA A 80 22.35 -30.16 44.49
CA ALA A 80 22.99 -30.74 45.67
C ALA A 80 23.17 -29.65 46.74
N ILE A 81 23.44 -30.05 47.97
CA ILE A 81 23.84 -29.19 49.09
C ILE A 81 25.20 -29.68 49.58
N VAL A 82 26.10 -28.75 49.88
CA VAL A 82 27.41 -29.03 50.49
C VAL A 82 27.45 -28.49 51.91
N LEU A 83 28.06 -29.25 52.82
CA LEU A 83 28.22 -28.93 54.23
C LEU A 83 29.67 -29.15 54.63
N GLU A 84 30.29 -28.14 55.24
CA GLU A 84 31.65 -28.22 55.77
C GLU A 84 31.65 -28.09 57.30
N ARG A 85 32.57 -28.79 57.96
CA ARG A 85 32.78 -28.76 59.41
C ARG A 85 34.26 -28.83 59.74
N SER A 86 34.70 -28.07 60.73
CA SER A 86 36.12 -27.94 61.08
C SER A 86 36.67 -29.01 62.02
N ALA A 87 35.84 -29.73 62.79
CA ALA A 87 36.33 -30.60 63.88
C ALA A 87 35.65 -31.98 64.03
N ARG A 88 34.47 -32.21 63.43
CA ARG A 88 33.70 -33.46 63.63
C ARG A 88 33.33 -34.12 62.30
N HIS A 89 33.64 -35.41 62.19
CA HIS A 89 33.30 -36.29 61.08
C HIS A 89 31.78 -36.49 60.96
N PHE A 90 31.29 -36.64 59.73
CA PHE A 90 29.88 -36.99 59.48
C PHE A 90 29.66 -38.49 59.76
N THR A 91 28.66 -38.80 60.57
CA THR A 91 28.29 -40.19 60.90
C THR A 91 27.18 -40.70 59.96
N LEU A 92 27.03 -42.02 59.81
CA LEU A 92 25.98 -42.62 58.96
C LEU A 92 24.56 -42.14 59.30
N PRO A 93 24.15 -42.04 60.59
CA PRO A 93 22.84 -41.52 60.93
C PRO A 93 22.65 -40.05 60.53
N GLU A 94 23.71 -39.24 60.60
CA GLU A 94 23.67 -37.83 60.18
C GLU A 94 23.50 -37.70 58.66
N LEU A 95 24.19 -38.52 57.87
CA LEU A 95 24.05 -38.53 56.41
C LEU A 95 22.64 -38.93 55.98
N ALA A 96 22.05 -39.93 56.62
CA ALA A 96 20.67 -40.33 56.37
C ALA A 96 19.69 -39.19 56.70
N LEU A 97 19.86 -38.53 57.84
CA LEU A 97 19.01 -37.42 58.26
C LEU A 97 19.11 -36.24 57.29
N LEU A 98 20.32 -35.91 56.84
CA LEU A 98 20.53 -34.85 55.87
C LEU A 98 19.99 -35.22 54.48
N ALA A 99 20.03 -36.49 54.08
CA ALA A 99 19.39 -36.96 52.85
C ALA A 99 17.86 -36.82 52.92
N ASP A 100 17.24 -37.08 54.07
CA ASP A 100 15.81 -36.87 54.26
C ASP A 100 15.44 -35.38 54.23
N VAL A 101 16.25 -34.52 54.83
CA VAL A 101 16.09 -33.06 54.71
C VAL A 101 16.23 -32.60 53.25
N ALA A 102 17.19 -33.15 52.51
CA ALA A 102 17.41 -32.84 51.09
C ALA A 102 16.21 -33.26 50.22
N ARG A 103 15.56 -34.39 50.52
CA ARG A 103 14.33 -34.83 49.85
C ARG A 103 13.15 -33.88 50.10
N LEU A 104 13.04 -33.33 51.31
CA LEU A 104 12.00 -32.35 51.64
C LEU A 104 12.29 -30.97 51.02
N ALA A 105 13.57 -30.57 50.96
CA ALA A 105 13.98 -29.29 50.41
C ALA A 105 13.96 -29.25 48.88
N GLY A 106 14.21 -30.38 48.21
CA GLY A 106 14.29 -30.49 46.75
C GLY A 106 13.13 -29.83 45.99
N PRO A 107 11.87 -30.22 46.27
CA PRO A 107 10.70 -29.64 45.61
C PRO A 107 10.55 -28.12 45.84
N VAL A 108 10.92 -27.62 47.03
CA VAL A 108 10.82 -26.19 47.36
C VAL A 108 11.83 -25.38 46.55
N PHE A 109 13.06 -25.88 46.38
CA PHE A 109 14.07 -25.22 45.57
C PHE A 109 13.74 -25.26 44.08
N GLU A 110 13.17 -26.36 43.59
CA GLU A 110 12.71 -26.46 42.20
C GLU A 110 11.54 -25.50 41.92
N LEU A 111 10.59 -25.38 42.84
CA LEU A 111 9.51 -24.40 42.73
C LEU A 111 10.03 -22.97 42.66
N LYS A 112 10.98 -22.60 43.54
CA LYS A 112 11.65 -21.29 43.46
C LYS A 112 12.38 -21.08 42.13
N ARG A 113 13.05 -22.11 41.60
CA ARG A 113 13.72 -22.06 40.29
C ARG A 113 12.72 -21.79 39.16
N GLN A 114 11.59 -22.47 39.17
CA GLN A 114 10.54 -22.25 38.18
C GLN A 114 9.96 -20.84 38.27
N LEU A 115 9.77 -20.32 39.49
CA LEU A 115 9.33 -18.95 39.72
C LEU A 115 10.34 -17.89 39.26
N ALA A 116 11.64 -18.19 39.30
CA ALA A 116 12.70 -17.29 38.83
C ALA A 116 12.86 -17.25 37.29
N LEU A 117 12.31 -18.22 36.55
CA LEU A 117 12.40 -18.24 35.09
C LEU A 117 11.44 -17.20 34.47
N PRO A 118 11.92 -16.37 33.50
CA PRO A 118 11.07 -15.41 32.81
C PRO A 118 9.97 -16.12 31.99
N TRP A 119 8.84 -15.44 31.79
CA TRP A 119 7.61 -16.03 31.23
C TRP A 119 7.83 -16.75 29.88
N HIS A 120 8.74 -16.25 29.03
CA HIS A 120 9.06 -16.86 27.74
C HIS A 120 9.85 -18.18 27.86
N ALA A 121 10.68 -18.33 28.90
CA ALA A 121 11.42 -19.57 29.16
C ALA A 121 10.46 -20.67 29.65
N ARG A 122 9.46 -20.30 30.47
CA ARG A 122 8.36 -21.20 30.84
C ARG A 122 7.55 -21.62 29.63
N LEU A 123 7.19 -20.67 28.76
CA LEU A 123 6.43 -20.96 27.54
C LEU A 123 7.19 -21.94 26.63
N ARG A 124 8.50 -21.74 26.46
CA ARG A 124 9.36 -22.61 25.65
C ARG A 124 9.51 -24.01 26.26
N GLN A 125 9.56 -24.11 27.59
CA GLN A 125 9.63 -25.39 28.29
C GLN A 125 8.29 -26.13 28.25
N SER A 126 7.16 -25.45 28.50
CA SER A 126 5.81 -26.00 28.35
C SER A 126 5.53 -26.46 26.92
N TRP A 127 6.00 -25.70 25.92
CA TRP A 127 5.97 -26.14 24.53
C TRP A 127 6.84 -27.39 24.33
N ARG A 128 8.08 -27.44 24.81
CA ARG A 128 8.92 -28.65 24.67
C ARG A 128 8.30 -29.89 25.32
N GLU A 129 7.71 -29.76 26.51
CA GLU A 129 7.10 -30.87 27.25
C GLU A 129 5.75 -31.31 26.64
N GLN A 130 4.93 -30.38 26.14
CA GLN A 130 3.72 -30.72 25.38
C GLN A 130 4.03 -31.36 24.01
N PHE A 131 5.11 -30.95 23.35
CA PHE A 131 5.52 -31.45 22.03
C PHE A 131 6.49 -32.65 22.08
N ALA A 132 6.88 -33.13 23.27
CA ALA A 132 7.73 -34.33 23.44
C ALA A 132 6.98 -35.65 23.23
N ARG A 133 5.63 -35.65 23.24
CA ARG A 133 4.83 -36.86 22.97
C ARG A 133 4.55 -37.00 21.45
N PRO A 134 5.08 -38.04 20.77
CA PRO A 134 5.08 -38.12 19.30
C PRO A 134 3.68 -38.13 18.65
N GLY A 135 2.64 -38.61 19.36
CA GLY A 135 1.27 -38.67 18.85
C GLY A 135 0.54 -37.31 18.77
N ARG A 136 0.78 -36.40 19.73
CA ARG A 136 0.11 -35.07 19.76
C ARG A 136 0.82 -34.02 18.91
N ARG A 137 2.11 -34.20 18.65
CA ARG A 137 2.90 -33.30 17.78
C ARG A 137 2.33 -33.23 16.35
N ARG A 138 1.91 -34.38 15.78
CA ARG A 138 1.31 -34.41 14.44
C ARG A 138 -0.05 -33.70 14.39
N GLN A 139 -0.89 -33.89 15.41
CA GLN A 139 -2.21 -33.23 15.49
C GLN A 139 -2.10 -31.72 15.71
N ALA A 140 -1.18 -31.27 16.55
CA ALA A 140 -0.93 -29.85 16.78
C ALA A 140 -0.33 -29.15 15.54
N LEU A 141 0.60 -29.81 14.84
CA LEU A 141 1.13 -29.31 13.56
C LEU A 141 0.06 -29.28 12.47
N ALA A 142 -0.78 -30.32 12.37
CA ALA A 142 -1.89 -30.37 11.41
C ALA A 142 -2.94 -29.30 11.71
N GLY A 143 -3.30 -29.11 12.98
CA GLY A 143 -4.21 -28.04 13.41
C GLY A 143 -3.65 -26.64 13.14
N GLY A 144 -2.37 -26.42 13.46
CA GLY A 144 -1.69 -25.17 13.15
C GLY A 144 -1.62 -24.89 11.64
N ALA A 145 -1.31 -25.90 10.84
CA ALA A 145 -1.32 -25.79 9.38
C ALA A 145 -2.72 -25.47 8.85
N LEU A 146 -3.78 -26.09 9.39
CA LEU A 146 -5.16 -25.82 9.01
C LEU A 146 -5.56 -24.36 9.30
N VAL A 147 -5.18 -23.81 10.47
CA VAL A 147 -5.45 -22.41 10.80
C VAL A 147 -4.72 -21.46 9.83
N VAL A 148 -3.47 -21.77 9.48
CA VAL A 148 -2.71 -20.97 8.51
C VAL A 148 -3.35 -21.03 7.12
N VAL A 149 -3.75 -22.21 6.66
CA VAL A 149 -4.45 -22.38 5.38
C VAL A 149 -5.78 -21.62 5.37
N ALA A 150 -6.56 -21.70 6.45
CA ALA A 150 -7.81 -20.97 6.59
C ALA A 150 -7.59 -19.45 6.59
N ALA A 151 -6.57 -18.95 7.30
CA ALA A 151 -6.21 -17.54 7.32
C ALA A 151 -5.77 -17.03 5.93
N LEU A 152 -5.02 -17.86 5.18
CA LEU A 152 -4.60 -17.55 3.82
C LEU A 152 -5.74 -17.56 2.79
N ALA A 153 -6.85 -18.26 3.08
CA ALA A 153 -8.03 -18.31 2.25
C ALA A 153 -9.00 -17.13 2.48
N VAL A 154 -8.81 -16.33 3.54
CA VAL A 154 -9.66 -15.17 3.82
C VAL A 154 -9.55 -14.15 2.68
N PRO A 155 -10.67 -13.77 2.04
CA PRO A 155 -10.66 -12.75 0.99
C PRO A 155 -10.43 -11.37 1.62
N VAL A 156 -9.43 -10.66 1.11
CA VAL A 156 -9.07 -9.29 1.54
C VAL A 156 -9.21 -8.37 0.31
N PRO A 157 -9.64 -7.10 0.49
CA PRO A 157 -9.66 -6.13 -0.61
C PRO A 157 -8.24 -5.91 -1.13
N TRP A 158 -8.03 -6.26 -2.40
CA TRP A 158 -6.77 -6.03 -3.09
C TRP A 158 -6.79 -4.68 -3.79
N ARG A 159 -5.75 -3.89 -3.58
CA ARG A 159 -5.59 -2.55 -4.15
C ARG A 159 -4.36 -2.51 -5.03
N VAL A 160 -4.53 -2.13 -6.29
CA VAL A 160 -3.42 -1.92 -7.23
C VAL A 160 -2.84 -0.53 -6.95
N SER A 161 -1.55 -0.48 -6.64
CA SER A 161 -0.84 0.78 -6.38
C SER A 161 -0.05 1.18 -7.61
N ALA A 162 -0.24 2.42 -8.08
CA ALA A 162 0.44 2.96 -9.24
C ALA A 162 0.92 4.39 -8.97
N PRO A 163 2.10 4.79 -9.49
CA PRO A 163 2.46 6.20 -9.59
C PRO A 163 1.35 6.98 -10.29
N ALA A 164 1.06 8.15 -9.79
CA ALA A 164 -0.03 8.98 -10.29
C ALA A 164 0.48 10.39 -10.56
N ARG A 165 -0.02 11.02 -11.61
CA ARG A 165 0.27 12.42 -11.93
C ARG A 165 -1.02 13.15 -12.28
N LEU A 166 -1.12 14.37 -11.78
CA LEU A 166 -2.26 15.24 -12.01
C LEU A 166 -1.95 16.11 -13.22
N GLU A 167 -2.65 15.88 -14.32
CA GLU A 167 -2.57 16.69 -15.52
C GLU A 167 -3.71 17.71 -15.54
N GLY A 168 -3.46 18.88 -16.13
CA GLY A 168 -4.55 19.80 -16.46
C GLY A 168 -5.49 19.13 -17.45
N SER A 169 -6.79 19.38 -17.34
CA SER A 169 -7.75 18.90 -18.33
C SER A 169 -7.40 19.33 -19.76
N VAL A 170 -8.01 18.62 -20.71
CA VAL A 170 -7.84 18.87 -22.14
C VAL A 170 -8.14 20.33 -22.45
N GLN A 171 -7.11 21.03 -22.88
CA GLN A 171 -7.22 22.39 -23.41
C GLN A 171 -7.95 22.32 -24.76
N ARG A 172 -8.94 23.19 -24.95
CA ARG A 172 -9.65 23.32 -26.23
C ARG A 172 -9.20 24.59 -26.93
N ALA A 173 -8.59 24.43 -28.10
CA ALA A 173 -8.33 25.53 -29.00
C ALA A 173 -9.65 26.03 -29.58
N ILE A 174 -9.89 27.33 -29.45
CA ILE A 174 -10.98 28.05 -30.08
C ILE A 174 -10.42 28.67 -31.35
N VAL A 175 -11.02 28.29 -32.48
CA VAL A 175 -10.55 28.66 -33.81
C VAL A 175 -11.52 29.63 -34.47
N ALA A 176 -11.02 30.42 -35.41
CA ALA A 176 -11.86 31.25 -36.26
C ALA A 176 -12.74 30.35 -37.15
N ALA A 177 -14.07 30.56 -37.09
CA ALA A 177 -15.01 29.77 -37.86
C ALA A 177 -15.12 30.22 -39.33
N THR A 178 -14.74 31.46 -39.62
CA THR A 178 -14.75 32.08 -40.96
C THR A 178 -13.48 32.91 -41.13
N ASP A 179 -13.16 33.24 -42.38
CA ASP A 179 -12.17 34.27 -42.68
C ASP A 179 -12.74 35.66 -42.32
N GLY A 180 -11.88 36.59 -41.93
CA GLY A 180 -12.31 37.95 -41.61
C GLY A 180 -11.23 38.78 -40.92
N PHE A 181 -11.63 39.88 -40.30
CA PHE A 181 -10.74 40.70 -39.45
C PHE A 181 -11.24 40.66 -38.01
N LEU A 182 -10.34 40.58 -37.05
CA LEU A 182 -10.74 40.63 -35.64
C LEU A 182 -11.25 42.04 -35.29
N GLN A 183 -12.53 42.18 -34.96
CA GLN A 183 -13.14 43.47 -34.63
C GLN A 183 -13.02 43.79 -33.13
N GLN A 184 -13.30 42.79 -32.28
CA GLN A 184 -13.32 42.97 -30.84
C GLN A 184 -12.86 41.70 -30.11
N ALA A 185 -12.15 41.90 -29.00
CA ALA A 185 -11.75 40.85 -28.07
C ALA A 185 -12.32 41.20 -26.68
N ASN A 186 -13.20 40.35 -26.16
CA ASN A 186 -13.93 40.59 -24.91
C ASN A 186 -13.25 39.95 -23.69
N VAL A 187 -12.24 39.11 -23.91
CA VAL A 187 -11.58 38.33 -22.85
C VAL A 187 -10.07 38.38 -23.01
N ARG A 188 -9.35 38.19 -21.90
CA ARG A 188 -7.90 38.09 -21.84
C ARG A 188 -7.47 36.78 -21.18
N PRO A 189 -6.23 36.32 -21.43
CA PRO A 189 -5.67 35.20 -20.66
C PRO A 189 -5.76 35.44 -19.15
N GLY A 190 -6.32 34.47 -18.44
CA GLY A 190 -6.63 34.53 -17.00
C GLY A 190 -8.11 34.78 -16.69
N ASP A 191 -8.91 35.27 -17.63
CA ASP A 191 -10.33 35.52 -17.40
C ASP A 191 -11.13 34.22 -17.37
N ARG A 192 -12.12 34.16 -16.46
CA ARG A 192 -13.11 33.08 -16.41
C ARG A 192 -14.26 33.40 -17.36
N VAL A 193 -14.70 32.39 -18.10
CA VAL A 193 -15.76 32.49 -19.09
C VAL A 193 -16.85 31.46 -18.84
N GLN A 194 -18.07 31.79 -19.23
CA GLN A 194 -19.23 30.90 -19.16
C GLN A 194 -19.59 30.35 -20.55
N ALA A 195 -20.20 29.18 -20.62
CA ALA A 195 -20.71 28.59 -21.85
C ALA A 195 -21.67 29.57 -22.56
N GLY A 196 -21.46 29.80 -23.86
CA GLY A 196 -22.20 30.78 -24.67
C GLY A 196 -21.74 32.23 -24.53
N GLN A 197 -20.76 32.53 -23.68
CA GLN A 197 -20.20 33.88 -23.59
C GLN A 197 -19.41 34.22 -24.86
N VAL A 198 -19.66 35.40 -25.44
CA VAL A 198 -18.92 35.91 -26.59
C VAL A 198 -17.50 36.29 -26.17
N LEU A 199 -16.52 35.61 -26.74
CA LEU A 199 -15.09 35.77 -26.46
C LEU A 199 -14.45 36.79 -27.41
N ALA A 200 -14.80 36.72 -28.68
CA ALA A 200 -14.30 37.59 -29.72
C ALA A 200 -15.34 37.74 -30.85
N GLU A 201 -15.28 38.86 -31.56
CA GLU A 201 -16.12 39.14 -32.70
C GLU A 201 -15.27 39.45 -33.93
N LEU A 202 -15.58 38.78 -35.04
CA LEU A 202 -15.01 39.08 -36.34
C LEU A 202 -15.84 40.17 -37.03
N SER A 203 -15.18 41.01 -37.81
CA SER A 203 -15.82 42.03 -38.62
C SER A 203 -16.87 41.38 -39.52
N SER A 204 -18.12 41.78 -39.31
CA SER A 204 -19.30 41.23 -39.99
C SER A 204 -19.89 42.22 -40.99
N GLN A 205 -19.25 43.34 -41.27
CA GLN A 205 -19.79 44.38 -42.17
C GLN A 205 -20.14 43.82 -43.55
N ASP A 206 -19.23 43.07 -44.18
CA ASP A 206 -19.47 42.48 -45.49
C ASP A 206 -20.62 41.45 -45.45
N LEU A 207 -20.67 40.63 -44.40
CA LEU A 207 -21.74 39.66 -44.17
C LEU A 207 -23.10 40.33 -43.90
N GLU A 208 -23.13 41.47 -43.20
CA GLU A 208 -24.34 42.24 -42.98
C GLU A 208 -24.87 42.89 -44.26
N LEU A 209 -23.97 43.42 -45.09
CA LEU A 209 -24.32 43.96 -46.40
C LEU A 209 -24.90 42.86 -47.30
N ASP A 210 -24.25 41.70 -47.33
CA ASP A 210 -24.74 40.54 -48.08
C ASP A 210 -26.10 40.06 -47.53
N ARG A 211 -26.29 39.99 -46.21
CA ARG A 211 -27.58 39.63 -45.59
C ARG A 211 -28.69 40.56 -46.08
N ARG A 212 -28.47 41.88 -46.05
CA ARG A 212 -29.44 42.88 -46.53
C ARG A 212 -29.74 42.73 -48.02
N ARG A 213 -28.72 42.41 -48.83
CA ARG A 213 -28.90 42.16 -50.27
C ARG A 213 -29.78 40.93 -50.51
N ARG A 214 -29.48 39.80 -49.85
CA ARG A 214 -30.28 38.55 -49.95
C ARG A 214 -31.71 38.73 -49.45
N GLU A 215 -31.89 39.49 -48.37
CA GLU A 215 -33.21 39.82 -47.83
C GLU A 215 -34.03 40.70 -48.80
N SER A 216 -33.39 41.57 -49.58
CA SER A 216 -34.02 42.34 -50.65
C SER A 216 -34.42 41.45 -51.84
N GLU A 217 -33.52 40.58 -52.29
CA GLU A 217 -33.77 39.61 -53.38
C GLU A 217 -34.96 38.68 -53.06
N LEU A 218 -35.01 38.16 -51.83
CA LEU A 218 -36.14 37.34 -51.36
C LEU A 218 -37.46 38.11 -51.43
N ARG A 219 -37.50 39.34 -50.89
CA ARG A 219 -38.69 40.19 -50.93
C ARG A 219 -39.14 40.51 -52.35
N GLN A 220 -38.19 40.71 -53.28
CA GLN A 220 -38.52 40.93 -54.70
C GLN A 220 -39.19 39.70 -55.31
N HIS A 221 -38.67 38.50 -55.06
CA HIS A 221 -39.26 37.25 -55.57
C HIS A 221 -40.61 36.94 -54.94
N GLU A 222 -40.79 37.18 -53.64
CA GLU A 222 -42.07 37.04 -52.96
C GLU A 222 -43.14 38.01 -53.49
N ASN A 223 -42.77 39.28 -53.70
CA ASN A 223 -43.68 40.27 -54.27
C ASN A 223 -44.05 39.92 -55.72
N ALA A 224 -43.08 39.48 -56.52
CA ALA A 224 -43.34 39.01 -57.88
C ALA A 224 -44.25 37.78 -57.88
N TYR A 225 -44.06 36.83 -56.94
CA TYR A 225 -44.91 35.65 -56.78
C TYR A 225 -46.35 36.05 -56.47
N ARG A 226 -46.56 36.98 -55.52
CA ARG A 226 -47.90 37.52 -55.19
C ARG A 226 -48.55 38.20 -56.40
N ALA A 227 -47.78 38.93 -57.21
CA ALA A 227 -48.29 39.54 -58.44
C ALA A 227 -48.68 38.49 -59.50
N ALA A 228 -47.88 37.42 -59.66
CA ALA A 228 -48.21 36.32 -60.55
C ALA A 228 -49.44 35.54 -60.08
N GLN A 229 -49.59 35.35 -58.76
CA GLN A 229 -50.76 34.76 -58.14
C GLN A 229 -52.03 35.60 -58.41
N ALA A 230 -51.95 36.92 -58.26
CA ALA A 230 -53.06 37.83 -58.59
C ALA A 230 -53.46 37.78 -60.08
N ARG A 231 -52.51 37.46 -60.97
CA ARG A 231 -52.76 37.26 -62.42
C ARG A 231 -53.16 35.82 -62.78
N ALA A 232 -53.21 34.89 -61.83
CA ALA A 232 -53.45 33.46 -62.04
C ALA A 232 -52.47 32.76 -63.03
N ASP A 233 -51.24 33.26 -63.15
CA ASP A 233 -50.20 32.66 -64.00
C ASP A 233 -49.44 31.55 -63.25
N ARG A 234 -49.91 30.31 -63.40
CA ARG A 234 -49.34 29.15 -62.70
C ARG A 234 -47.89 28.84 -63.09
N ALA A 235 -47.50 29.04 -64.35
CA ALA A 235 -46.14 28.75 -64.81
C ALA A 235 -45.14 29.75 -64.19
N GLN A 236 -45.53 31.02 -64.16
CA GLN A 236 -44.74 32.07 -63.52
C GLN A 236 -44.67 31.87 -61.99
N MET A 237 -45.78 31.45 -61.35
CA MET A 237 -45.81 31.15 -59.91
C MET A 237 -44.79 30.07 -59.52
N VAL A 238 -44.74 28.93 -60.24
CA VAL A 238 -43.80 27.83 -59.92
C VAL A 238 -42.35 28.32 -60.03
N THR A 239 -42.03 29.08 -61.07
CA THR A 239 -40.68 29.62 -61.29
C THR A 239 -40.28 30.61 -60.19
N LEU A 240 -41.19 31.53 -59.82
CA LEU A 240 -40.93 32.53 -58.79
C LEU A 240 -40.86 31.93 -57.39
N GLN A 241 -41.65 30.89 -57.12
CA GLN A 241 -41.56 30.14 -55.88
C GLN A 241 -40.20 29.45 -55.75
N ALA A 242 -39.70 28.84 -56.82
CA ALA A 242 -38.36 28.24 -56.83
C ALA A 242 -37.26 29.29 -56.57
N ARG A 243 -37.35 30.47 -57.20
CA ARG A 243 -36.41 31.58 -56.97
C ARG A 243 -36.48 32.16 -55.55
N ALA A 244 -37.68 32.27 -54.98
CA ALA A 244 -37.86 32.68 -53.59
C ALA A 244 -37.23 31.65 -52.64
N ALA A 245 -37.44 30.35 -52.88
CA ALA A 245 -36.82 29.29 -52.08
C ALA A 245 -35.29 29.29 -52.19
N GLU A 246 -34.73 29.54 -53.38
CA GLU A 246 -33.29 29.71 -53.58
C GLU A 246 -32.75 30.93 -52.80
N ALA A 247 -33.39 32.09 -52.94
CA ALA A 247 -33.00 33.30 -52.21
C ALA A 247 -33.08 33.12 -50.68
N GLN A 248 -34.10 32.40 -50.20
CA GLN A 248 -34.25 32.04 -48.79
C GLN A 248 -33.10 31.14 -48.31
N ALA A 249 -32.70 30.14 -49.10
CA ALA A 249 -31.57 29.27 -48.77
C ALA A 249 -30.24 30.06 -48.71
N LEU A 250 -30.04 31.01 -49.62
CA LEU A 250 -28.86 31.87 -49.63
C LEU A 250 -28.87 32.87 -48.46
N LEU A 251 -30.02 33.40 -48.08
CA LEU A 251 -30.16 34.23 -46.87
C LEU A 251 -29.79 33.43 -45.62
N ALA A 252 -30.34 32.23 -45.46
CA ALA A 252 -30.04 31.35 -44.33
C ALA A 252 -28.54 30.97 -44.25
N LEU A 253 -27.87 30.83 -45.41
CA LEU A 253 -26.43 30.59 -45.46
C LEU A 253 -25.63 31.78 -44.88
N VAL A 254 -25.97 33.01 -45.28
CA VAL A 254 -25.30 34.23 -44.80
C VAL A 254 -25.59 34.46 -43.32
N GLU A 255 -26.83 34.25 -42.86
CA GLU A 255 -27.18 34.33 -41.45
C GLU A 255 -26.38 33.32 -40.60
N GLY A 256 -26.20 32.10 -41.11
CA GLY A 256 -25.35 31.10 -40.46
C GLY A 256 -23.87 31.47 -40.42
N GLN A 257 -23.36 32.19 -41.43
CA GLN A 257 -22.00 32.73 -41.42
C GLN A 257 -21.86 33.86 -40.39
N LEU A 258 -22.85 34.75 -40.31
CA LEU A 258 -22.86 35.86 -39.36
C LEU A 258 -22.95 35.38 -37.91
N ALA A 259 -23.74 34.34 -37.64
CA ALA A 259 -23.77 33.69 -36.32
C ALA A 259 -22.40 33.09 -35.96
N ARG A 260 -21.68 32.51 -36.92
CA ARG A 260 -20.32 31.98 -36.73
C ARG A 260 -19.23 33.04 -36.63
N ALA A 261 -19.52 34.29 -36.99
CA ALA A 261 -18.59 35.42 -36.82
C ALA A 261 -18.44 35.82 -35.34
N ARG A 262 -19.41 35.47 -34.49
CA ARG A 262 -19.32 35.58 -33.03
C ARG A 262 -18.72 34.31 -32.47
N ILE A 263 -17.54 34.45 -31.87
CA ILE A 263 -16.81 33.33 -31.30
C ILE A 263 -17.22 33.19 -29.83
N GLU A 264 -18.00 32.16 -29.53
CA GLU A 264 -18.53 31.90 -28.19
C GLU A 264 -17.79 30.77 -27.48
N ALA A 265 -17.81 30.78 -26.15
CA ALA A 265 -17.25 29.70 -25.35
C ALA A 265 -18.12 28.43 -25.41
N PRO A 266 -17.56 27.25 -25.74
CA PRO A 266 -18.32 26.01 -25.78
C PRO A 266 -18.63 25.43 -24.38
N PHE A 267 -17.96 25.89 -23.33
CA PHE A 267 -18.13 25.44 -21.95
C PHE A 267 -17.57 26.48 -20.96
N ASP A 268 -17.93 26.35 -19.67
CA ASP A 268 -17.40 27.17 -18.59
C ASP A 268 -15.90 26.87 -18.35
N GLY A 269 -15.05 27.90 -18.35
CA GLY A 269 -13.62 27.70 -18.27
C GLY A 269 -12.80 28.95 -17.97
N ILE A 270 -11.49 28.84 -18.18
CA ILE A 270 -10.52 29.91 -18.09
C ILE A 270 -9.71 30.01 -19.38
N VAL A 271 -9.46 31.23 -19.83
CA VAL A 271 -8.60 31.49 -21.00
C VAL A 271 -7.14 31.30 -20.59
N ILE A 272 -6.43 30.35 -21.21
CA ILE A 272 -5.02 30.08 -20.91
C ILE A 272 -4.10 30.90 -21.83
N LYS A 273 -4.43 30.97 -23.11
CA LYS A 273 -3.59 31.60 -24.15
C LYS A 273 -4.44 32.31 -25.20
N GLY A 274 -3.84 33.27 -25.90
CA GLY A 274 -4.47 34.05 -26.97
C GLY A 274 -4.93 35.42 -26.48
N ASP A 275 -3.98 36.34 -26.27
CA ASP A 275 -4.31 37.75 -26.02
C ASP A 275 -4.62 38.46 -27.33
N LEU A 276 -5.87 38.35 -27.75
CA LEU A 276 -6.37 38.95 -28.99
C LEU A 276 -6.47 40.48 -28.92
N GLY A 277 -6.33 41.09 -27.73
CA GLY A 277 -6.39 42.55 -27.59
C GLY A 277 -5.29 43.28 -28.36
N GLN A 278 -4.15 42.63 -28.58
CA GLN A 278 -3.02 43.19 -29.34
C GLN A 278 -3.14 42.97 -30.86
N SER A 279 -4.07 42.11 -31.28
CA SER A 279 -4.27 41.71 -32.67
C SER A 279 -5.60 42.25 -33.23
N LEU A 280 -6.22 43.23 -32.57
CA LEU A 280 -7.42 43.90 -33.08
C LEU A 280 -7.12 44.52 -34.45
N GLY A 281 -8.01 44.25 -35.42
CA GLY A 281 -7.86 44.65 -36.81
C GLY A 281 -6.99 43.72 -37.66
N ALA A 282 -6.37 42.69 -37.09
CA ALA A 282 -5.59 41.72 -37.87
C ALA A 282 -6.52 40.81 -38.70
N PRO A 283 -6.10 40.40 -39.91
CA PRO A 283 -6.80 39.37 -40.66
C PRO A 283 -6.65 38.02 -39.96
N VAL A 284 -7.73 37.25 -39.92
CA VAL A 284 -7.75 35.88 -39.42
C VAL A 284 -8.32 34.94 -40.48
N GLN A 285 -7.80 33.72 -40.52
CA GLN A 285 -8.24 32.68 -41.46
C GLN A 285 -9.05 31.61 -40.75
N ARG A 286 -9.99 31.01 -41.47
CA ARG A 286 -10.78 29.89 -40.98
C ARG A 286 -9.87 28.75 -40.51
N GLY A 287 -10.06 28.33 -39.26
CA GLY A 287 -9.26 27.29 -38.61
C GLY A 287 -8.04 27.82 -37.85
N GLU A 288 -7.72 29.11 -37.96
CA GLU A 288 -6.68 29.74 -37.16
C GLU A 288 -7.04 29.72 -35.67
N VAL A 289 -6.08 29.35 -34.82
CA VAL A 289 -6.27 29.28 -33.37
C VAL A 289 -6.24 30.68 -32.79
N LEU A 290 -7.38 31.14 -32.30
CA LEU A 290 -7.52 32.46 -31.70
C LEU A 290 -7.14 32.45 -30.22
N MET A 291 -7.64 31.45 -29.47
CA MET A 291 -7.38 31.32 -28.04
C MET A 291 -7.51 29.87 -27.58
N VAL A 292 -7.07 29.59 -26.36
CA VAL A 292 -7.14 28.26 -25.76
C VAL A 292 -7.85 28.34 -24.42
N LEU A 293 -8.94 27.58 -24.27
CA LEU A 293 -9.73 27.46 -23.06
C LEU A 293 -9.41 26.16 -22.32
N ALA A 294 -9.40 26.20 -21.00
CA ALA A 294 -9.49 24.99 -20.18
C ALA A 294 -10.71 25.07 -19.26
N PRO A 295 -11.44 23.95 -19.05
CA PRO A 295 -12.54 23.94 -18.10
C PRO A 295 -12.04 24.18 -16.66
N ASN A 296 -12.80 24.95 -15.89
CA ASN A 296 -12.46 25.27 -14.50
C ASN A 296 -12.39 23.99 -13.65
N ASP A 297 -11.41 23.92 -12.73
CA ASP A 297 -11.27 22.88 -11.70
C ASP A 297 -11.32 21.43 -12.22
N SER A 298 -11.01 21.24 -13.51
CA SER A 298 -10.99 19.93 -14.14
C SER A 298 -9.54 19.47 -14.23
N PHE A 299 -9.24 18.46 -13.42
CA PHE A 299 -7.96 17.78 -13.45
C PHE A 299 -8.18 16.37 -13.98
N ARG A 300 -7.22 15.89 -14.75
CA ARG A 300 -7.16 14.50 -15.17
C ARG A 300 -6.09 13.81 -14.34
N LEU A 301 -6.49 12.79 -13.59
CA LEU A 301 -5.54 11.95 -12.89
C LEU A 301 -5.08 10.86 -13.85
N ILE A 302 -3.77 10.77 -14.10
CA ILE A 302 -3.16 9.69 -14.86
C ILE A 302 -2.45 8.76 -13.89
N LEU A 303 -2.82 7.49 -13.89
CA LEU A 303 -2.19 6.42 -13.12
C LEU A 303 -1.35 5.57 -14.07
N GLU A 304 -0.09 5.35 -13.72
CA GLU A 304 0.84 4.51 -14.48
C GLU A 304 0.80 3.09 -13.92
N VAL A 305 -0.12 2.28 -14.43
CA VAL A 305 -0.35 0.92 -13.91
C VAL A 305 0.53 -0.08 -14.65
N ASP A 306 1.20 -0.95 -13.90
CA ASP A 306 2.03 -2.01 -14.48
C ASP A 306 1.22 -2.96 -15.38
N GLU A 307 1.84 -3.44 -16.46
CA GLU A 307 1.25 -4.42 -17.38
C GLU A 307 0.73 -5.67 -16.66
N ALA A 308 1.39 -6.11 -15.58
CA ALA A 308 0.95 -7.27 -14.81
C ALA A 308 -0.38 -7.03 -14.07
N ASP A 309 -0.66 -5.79 -13.67
CA ASP A 309 -1.79 -5.44 -12.80
C ASP A 309 -2.96 -4.79 -13.57
N VAL A 310 -2.74 -4.29 -14.81
CA VAL A 310 -3.76 -3.59 -15.61
C VAL A 310 -5.00 -4.44 -15.91
N ALA A 311 -4.83 -5.76 -16.09
CA ALA A 311 -5.92 -6.68 -16.43
C ALA A 311 -6.98 -6.79 -15.32
N ALA A 312 -6.63 -6.45 -14.08
CA ALA A 312 -7.56 -6.44 -12.95
C ALA A 312 -8.40 -5.17 -12.87
N LEU A 313 -8.00 -4.11 -13.57
CA LEU A 313 -8.66 -2.81 -13.52
C LEU A 313 -9.81 -2.73 -14.50
N ARG A 314 -10.85 -2.00 -14.10
CA ARG A 314 -12.04 -1.73 -14.93
C ARG A 314 -12.46 -0.27 -14.77
N PRO A 315 -13.01 0.35 -15.83
CA PRO A 315 -13.68 1.64 -15.71
C PRO A 315 -14.77 1.60 -14.63
N GLY A 316 -14.90 2.69 -13.86
CA GLY A 316 -15.86 2.85 -12.77
C GLY A 316 -15.36 2.41 -11.38
N GLN A 317 -14.17 1.83 -11.27
CA GLN A 317 -13.57 1.51 -9.97
C GLN A 317 -13.18 2.77 -9.19
N ARG A 318 -13.31 2.70 -7.86
CA ARG A 318 -12.90 3.76 -6.94
C ARG A 318 -11.46 3.56 -6.49
N GLY A 319 -10.81 4.66 -6.15
CA GLY A 319 -9.46 4.65 -5.60
C GLY A 319 -9.16 5.87 -4.75
N GLU A 320 -8.02 5.79 -4.07
CA GLU A 320 -7.49 6.84 -3.21
C GLU A 320 -6.15 7.34 -3.76
N LEU A 321 -6.01 8.65 -3.90
CA LEU A 321 -4.79 9.33 -4.35
C LEU A 321 -4.11 10.01 -3.17
N ALA A 322 -2.85 9.70 -2.92
CA ALA A 322 -1.98 10.47 -2.03
C ALA A 322 -1.00 11.29 -2.87
N LEU A 323 -1.06 12.62 -2.77
CA LEU A 323 -0.15 13.51 -3.49
C LEU A 323 1.18 13.64 -2.73
N ALA A 324 2.30 13.70 -3.45
CA ALA A 324 3.62 13.85 -2.84
C ALA A 324 3.74 15.16 -2.02
N ALA A 325 3.05 16.21 -2.45
CA ALA A 325 3.00 17.49 -1.76
C ALA A 325 2.21 17.45 -0.42
N ARG A 326 1.30 16.48 -0.24
CA ARG A 326 0.46 16.31 0.95
C ARG A 326 0.10 14.84 1.17
N PRO A 327 1.01 14.04 1.75
CA PRO A 327 0.77 12.62 1.99
C PRO A 327 -0.23 12.37 3.14
N ASP A 328 -0.55 13.40 3.94
CA ASP A 328 -1.49 13.35 5.07
C ASP A 328 -2.96 13.31 4.65
N ARG A 329 -3.27 13.69 3.39
CA ARG A 329 -4.64 13.68 2.85
C ARG A 329 -4.74 12.82 1.60
N THR A 330 -5.70 11.90 1.62
CA THR A 330 -6.09 11.13 0.44
C THR A 330 -7.26 11.80 -0.27
N LEU A 331 -7.22 11.80 -1.61
CA LEU A 331 -8.30 12.28 -2.47
C LEU A 331 -8.98 11.09 -3.13
N SER A 332 -10.30 11.03 -3.07
CA SER A 332 -11.06 9.97 -3.74
C SER A 332 -11.20 10.26 -5.23
N PHE A 333 -11.04 9.23 -6.05
CA PHE A 333 -11.20 9.31 -7.49
C PHE A 333 -11.94 8.10 -8.05
N VAL A 334 -12.46 8.25 -9.26
CA VAL A 334 -13.11 7.18 -10.04
C VAL A 334 -12.38 7.01 -11.36
N THR A 335 -12.00 5.77 -11.67
CA THR A 335 -11.41 5.41 -12.96
C THR A 335 -12.42 5.64 -14.07
N ARG A 336 -12.04 6.40 -15.10
CA ARG A 336 -12.87 6.71 -16.26
C ARG A 336 -12.54 5.83 -17.45
N ARG A 337 -11.25 5.68 -17.76
CA ARG A 337 -10.78 5.02 -18.98
C ARG A 337 -9.42 4.40 -18.76
N ILE A 338 -9.19 3.27 -19.41
CA ILE A 338 -7.87 2.61 -19.50
C ILE A 338 -7.41 2.82 -20.94
N VAL A 339 -6.27 3.47 -21.15
CA VAL A 339 -5.69 3.65 -22.47
C VAL A 339 -5.16 2.29 -22.94
N PRO A 340 -5.63 1.73 -24.08
CA PRO A 340 -5.29 0.36 -24.49
C PRO A 340 -3.89 0.25 -25.12
N VAL A 341 -3.04 1.26 -24.95
CA VAL A 341 -1.69 1.33 -25.50
C VAL A 341 -0.72 1.37 -24.35
N ALA A 342 0.25 0.45 -24.35
CA ALA A 342 1.31 0.44 -23.36
C ALA A 342 2.33 1.53 -23.70
N SER A 343 2.74 2.27 -22.67
CA SER A 343 3.84 3.23 -22.74
C SER A 343 5.07 2.64 -22.06
N ALA A 344 6.24 2.83 -22.65
CA ALA A 344 7.51 2.44 -22.07
C ALA A 344 8.23 3.69 -21.57
N ALA A 345 8.48 3.77 -20.26
CA ALA A 345 9.34 4.79 -19.65
C ALA A 345 10.19 4.13 -18.55
N ASP A 346 11.42 4.63 -18.35
CA ASP A 346 12.33 4.13 -17.32
C ASP A 346 12.57 2.60 -17.33
N GLY A 347 12.50 1.98 -18.52
CA GLY A 347 12.72 0.55 -18.69
C GLY A 347 11.57 -0.35 -18.20
N ARG A 348 10.40 0.22 -17.87
CA ARG A 348 9.18 -0.53 -17.54
C ARG A 348 8.05 -0.23 -18.53
N ASN A 349 7.20 -1.22 -18.77
CA ASN A 349 5.95 -1.04 -19.51
C ASN A 349 4.81 -0.74 -18.54
N PHE A 350 4.02 0.28 -18.82
CA PHE A 350 2.84 0.62 -18.05
C PHE A 350 1.70 1.04 -18.97
N PHE A 351 0.48 0.95 -18.45
CA PHE A 351 -0.73 1.42 -19.08
C PHE A 351 -1.22 2.65 -18.34
N GLU A 352 -1.60 3.68 -19.11
CA GLU A 352 -2.17 4.89 -18.53
C GLU A 352 -3.65 4.67 -18.22
N VAL A 353 -3.99 4.79 -16.95
CA VAL A 353 -5.37 4.73 -16.47
C VAL A 353 -5.80 6.13 -16.06
N GLU A 354 -6.80 6.63 -16.75
CA GLU A 354 -7.37 7.94 -16.54
C GLU A 354 -8.47 7.87 -15.49
N ALA A 355 -8.37 8.75 -14.50
CA ALA A 355 -9.33 8.90 -13.44
C ALA A 355 -9.76 10.36 -13.29
N ALA A 356 -10.96 10.53 -12.74
CA ALA A 356 -11.50 11.84 -12.35
C ALA A 356 -11.57 11.91 -10.82
N LEU A 357 -11.09 13.01 -10.25
CA LEU A 357 -11.27 13.29 -8.83
C LEU A 357 -12.75 13.53 -8.53
N GLU A 358 -13.26 12.96 -7.43
CA GLU A 358 -14.64 13.23 -6.98
C GLU A 358 -14.75 14.62 -6.33
N GLN A 359 -13.64 15.10 -5.75
CA GLN A 359 -13.55 16.42 -5.14
C GLN A 359 -12.25 17.10 -5.59
N THR A 360 -12.40 18.31 -6.13
CA THR A 360 -11.28 19.15 -6.53
C THR A 360 -11.11 20.30 -5.54
N PRO A 361 -10.22 20.19 -4.54
CA PRO A 361 -9.89 21.33 -3.71
C PRO A 361 -9.21 22.44 -4.55
N PRO A 362 -9.52 23.73 -4.29
CA PRO A 362 -9.09 24.88 -5.11
C PRO A 362 -7.57 25.15 -5.11
N GLN A 363 -6.80 24.38 -4.36
CA GLN A 363 -5.35 24.53 -4.20
C GLN A 363 -4.55 23.58 -5.08
N LEU A 364 -5.22 22.70 -5.83
CA LEU A 364 -4.55 21.75 -6.72
C LEU A 364 -3.93 22.49 -7.91
N ARG A 365 -2.69 22.12 -8.21
CA ARG A 365 -1.96 22.63 -9.37
C ARG A 365 -1.71 21.48 -10.34
N PRO A 366 -1.79 21.72 -11.65
CA PRO A 366 -1.38 20.72 -12.62
C PRO A 366 0.13 20.43 -12.48
N GLY A 367 0.52 19.21 -12.80
CA GLY A 367 1.91 18.72 -12.70
C GLY A 367 2.29 18.07 -11.37
N LEU A 368 1.38 18.01 -10.38
CA LEU A 368 1.66 17.32 -9.12
C LEU A 368 1.71 15.80 -9.33
N SER A 369 2.70 15.15 -8.71
CA SER A 369 2.83 13.69 -8.66
C SER A 369 2.38 13.12 -7.32
N GLY A 370 2.09 11.82 -7.30
CA GLY A 370 1.61 11.10 -6.15
C GLY A 370 1.55 9.59 -6.40
N VAL A 371 0.85 8.88 -5.52
CA VAL A 371 0.58 7.45 -5.65
C VAL A 371 -0.91 7.24 -5.51
N GLY A 372 -1.51 6.57 -6.49
CA GLY A 372 -2.90 6.18 -6.48
C GLY A 372 -3.06 4.70 -6.15
N LYS A 373 -4.08 4.37 -5.38
CA LYS A 373 -4.49 3.00 -5.07
C LYS A 373 -5.89 2.77 -5.59
N VAL A 374 -6.04 1.89 -6.58
CA VAL A 374 -7.33 1.52 -7.16
C VAL A 374 -7.83 0.21 -6.56
N GLU A 375 -9.10 0.14 -6.21
CA GLU A 375 -9.71 -1.08 -5.69
C GLU A 375 -9.95 -2.09 -6.81
N ALA A 376 -9.22 -3.21 -6.77
CA ALA A 376 -9.22 -4.27 -7.79
C ALA A 376 -9.97 -5.54 -7.34
N GLY A 377 -10.94 -5.37 -6.42
CA GLY A 377 -11.81 -6.42 -5.91
C GLY A 377 -11.23 -7.22 -4.74
N TRP A 378 -11.88 -8.34 -4.43
CA TRP A 378 -11.53 -9.20 -3.30
C TRP A 378 -10.72 -10.40 -3.77
N ARG A 379 -9.55 -10.62 -3.15
CA ARG A 379 -8.67 -11.75 -3.48
C ARG A 379 -8.21 -12.46 -2.20
N PRO A 380 -7.99 -13.79 -2.24
CA PRO A 380 -7.42 -14.52 -1.12
C PRO A 380 -6.01 -14.02 -0.79
N LEU A 381 -5.64 -13.98 0.48
CA LEU A 381 -4.32 -13.52 0.92
C LEU A 381 -3.17 -14.36 0.31
N ALA A 382 -3.35 -15.68 0.20
CA ALA A 382 -2.40 -16.55 -0.49
C ALA A 382 -2.15 -16.11 -1.94
N TRP A 383 -3.20 -15.70 -2.65
CA TRP A 383 -3.06 -15.24 -4.03
C TRP A 383 -2.31 -13.90 -4.08
N ILE A 384 -2.65 -12.94 -3.20
CA ILE A 384 -1.99 -11.63 -3.12
C ILE A 384 -0.46 -11.78 -2.90
N LEU A 385 -0.05 -12.73 -2.06
CA LEU A 385 1.37 -12.98 -1.78
C LEU A 385 2.10 -13.75 -2.88
N ALA A 386 1.41 -14.70 -3.53
CA ALA A 386 2.05 -15.64 -4.44
C ALA A 386 1.93 -15.29 -5.93
N HIS A 387 0.95 -14.49 -6.34
CA HIS A 387 0.62 -14.32 -7.76
C HIS A 387 1.81 -13.81 -8.58
N ARG A 388 2.56 -12.81 -8.09
CA ARG A 388 3.71 -12.25 -8.83
C ARG A 388 4.79 -13.30 -9.10
N GLY A 389 5.05 -14.19 -8.14
CA GLY A 389 6.01 -15.28 -8.28
C GLY A 389 5.49 -16.41 -9.16
N LEU A 390 4.22 -16.78 -9.01
CA LEU A 390 3.55 -17.81 -9.82
C LEU A 390 3.48 -17.40 -11.29
N ASP A 391 3.14 -16.15 -11.58
CA ASP A 391 3.06 -15.62 -12.95
C ASP A 391 4.45 -15.56 -13.59
N TRP A 392 5.47 -15.12 -12.84
CA TRP A 392 6.86 -15.17 -13.30
C TRP A 392 7.31 -16.62 -13.57
N LEU A 393 7.03 -17.56 -12.68
CA LEU A 393 7.35 -18.98 -12.88
C LEU A 393 6.64 -19.55 -14.10
N ARG A 394 5.38 -19.18 -14.33
CA ARG A 394 4.59 -19.63 -15.47
C ARG A 394 5.21 -19.13 -16.78
N LEU A 395 5.63 -17.87 -16.82
CA LEU A 395 6.32 -17.29 -17.97
C LEU A 395 7.72 -17.90 -18.17
N ALA A 396 8.48 -18.10 -17.09
CA ALA A 396 9.79 -18.72 -17.14
C ALA A 396 9.71 -20.17 -17.63
N TRP A 397 8.72 -20.94 -17.16
CA TRP A 397 8.45 -22.28 -17.65
C TRP A 397 8.07 -22.24 -19.12
N TRP A 398 7.17 -21.34 -19.52
CA TRP A 398 6.76 -21.19 -20.93
C TRP A 398 7.95 -20.91 -21.85
N LYS A 399 8.89 -20.07 -21.40
CA LYS A 399 10.12 -19.75 -22.14
C LYS A 399 11.06 -20.95 -22.32
N VAL A 400 11.05 -21.89 -21.37
CA VAL A 400 11.91 -23.09 -21.39
C VAL A 400 11.22 -24.28 -22.04
N SER A 401 9.88 -24.31 -22.05
CA SER A 401 9.13 -25.39 -22.69
C SER A 401 9.26 -25.33 -24.21
N PRO A 402 9.47 -26.47 -24.89
CA PRO A 402 9.77 -26.52 -26.32
C PRO A 402 8.54 -26.35 -27.25
N TRP A 403 7.45 -25.76 -26.76
CA TRP A 403 6.18 -25.64 -27.49
C TRP A 403 5.89 -24.20 -27.88
#